data_AF-A0A4Q4SMT4-F1
#
_entry.id   AF-A0A4Q4SMT4-F1
#
_cell.length_a   1.000
_cell.length_b   1.000
_cell.length_c   1.000
_cell.angle_alpha   90.00
_cell.angle_beta   90.00
_cell.angle_gamma   90.00
#
_symmetry.space_group_name_H-M   'P 1'
#
loop_
_entity.id
_entity.type
_entity.pdbx_description
1 polymer ?
#
loop_
_entity_poly.entity_id
_entity_poly.type
_entity_poly.pdbx_seq_one_letter_code
_entity_poly.pdbx_strand_id
1 'polypeptide(L)'
;MNAPNLLTIPIELRELIYGFLFSSYTIRHGFKHAGAPSDDAEPSNRIALLLSCRQVFAEAHRHLPLNCTLHFRGTENLLETLLSVDQSVVTRLRHVRVRAYPFPLYSSGSAQYYPTYYAANAFTLLPGLCLDTLVVEDCWHGFGLGDAWRDVTTYFDIETLLNSDAWKELTYITPCTDFIASGYDHRRKRSAQPESWDALIKERDGEEYGAEVKMYIVPYAQHTATGDEKTEDGRIMQPWAAKPGHEVNENWRIAGPEQDMKGEVRIIAKRGKRSRAVQLGLAGKRTWEELKGKEAGGFAPEGEQYSEASDATTASLHNAGWIPYHNDMADAVGWIYGGHGRRMQLANAALHS
;
A
#
# COMPACT_ATOMS: atom_id res chain seq x y z
N MET A 1 8.64 -34.55 41.14
CA MET A 1 7.66 -34.26 40.08
C MET A 1 8.33 -33.29 39.12
N ASN A 2 8.52 -33.66 37.85
CA ASN A 2 9.05 -32.71 36.86
C ASN A 2 7.99 -31.65 36.61
N ALA A 3 8.37 -30.38 36.72
CA ALA A 3 7.47 -29.29 36.39
C ALA A 3 7.00 -29.42 34.93
N PRO A 4 5.71 -29.14 34.64
CA PRO A 4 5.22 -29.12 33.27
C PRO A 4 6.08 -28.17 32.44
N ASN A 5 6.57 -28.64 31.30
CA ASN A 5 7.44 -27.86 30.41
C ASN A 5 6.79 -27.74 29.02
N LEU A 6 7.20 -26.75 28.23
CA LEU A 6 6.65 -26.54 26.88
C LEU A 6 6.71 -27.81 26.02
N LEU A 7 7.78 -28.60 26.12
CA LEU A 7 8.01 -29.80 25.32
C LEU A 7 7.14 -31.00 25.72
N THR A 8 6.51 -30.97 26.91
CA THR A 8 5.54 -31.99 27.33
C THR A 8 4.15 -31.79 26.72
N ILE A 9 3.89 -30.62 26.14
CA ILE A 9 2.65 -30.32 25.42
C ILE A 9 2.70 -30.99 24.03
N PRO A 10 1.60 -31.58 23.51
CA PRO A 10 1.54 -32.08 22.13
C PRO A 10 1.96 -31.03 21.08
N ILE A 11 2.56 -31.49 19.98
CA ILE A 11 3.12 -30.61 18.95
C ILE A 11 2.07 -29.68 18.34
N GLU A 12 0.85 -30.16 18.15
CA GLU A 12 -0.27 -29.43 17.57
C GLU A 12 -0.62 -28.19 18.42
N LEU A 13 -0.60 -28.35 19.76
CA LEU A 13 -0.83 -27.24 20.68
C LEU A 13 0.38 -26.30 20.74
N ARG A 14 1.62 -26.82 20.62
CA ARG A 14 2.81 -25.96 20.51
C ARG A 14 2.78 -25.10 19.24
N GLU A 15 2.33 -25.64 18.12
CA GLU A 15 2.17 -24.89 16.86
C GLU A 15 1.17 -23.74 17.00
N LEU A 16 0.05 -23.95 17.70
CA LEU A 16 -0.90 -22.88 18.01
C LEU A 16 -0.28 -21.80 18.89
N ILE A 17 0.53 -22.19 19.88
CA ILE A 17 1.27 -21.26 20.75
C ILE A 17 2.24 -20.43 19.91
N TYR A 18 3.00 -21.05 19.00
CA TYR A 18 3.94 -20.32 18.13
C TYR A 18 3.21 -19.33 17.21
N GLY A 19 2.10 -19.77 16.60
CA GLY A 19 1.26 -18.89 15.77
C GLY A 19 0.76 -17.67 16.54
N PHE A 20 0.19 -17.89 17.73
CA PHE A 20 -0.29 -16.81 18.60
C PHE A 20 0.84 -15.88 19.09
N LEU A 21 2.00 -16.45 19.44
CA LEU A 21 3.15 -15.65 19.89
C LEU A 21 3.61 -14.69 18.78
N PHE A 22 3.78 -15.21 17.56
CA PHE A 22 4.28 -14.42 16.44
C PHE A 22 3.23 -13.49 15.82
N SER A 23 1.93 -13.77 15.95
CA SER A 23 0.88 -12.86 15.45
C SER A 23 0.89 -11.50 16.16
N SER A 24 1.28 -11.49 17.44
CA SER A 24 1.46 -10.25 18.22
C SER A 24 2.81 -9.55 17.97
N TYR A 25 3.69 -10.14 17.15
CA TYR A 25 5.05 -9.64 16.94
C TYR A 25 5.15 -8.79 15.67
N THR A 26 5.60 -7.55 15.82
CA THR A 26 5.84 -6.62 14.72
C THR A 26 7.33 -6.36 14.57
N ILE A 27 7.88 -6.63 13.39
CA ILE A 27 9.26 -6.29 13.03
C ILE A 27 9.23 -4.93 12.33
N ARG A 28 9.91 -3.94 12.91
CA ARG A 28 9.95 -2.57 12.39
C ARG A 28 11.28 -2.30 11.70
N HIS A 29 11.26 -1.83 10.46
CA HIS A 29 12.47 -1.49 9.69
C HIS A 29 12.41 -0.04 9.17
N GLY A 30 13.55 0.64 9.21
CA GLY A 30 13.69 2.05 8.79
C GLY A 30 13.24 3.08 9.83
N PHE A 31 12.71 2.66 10.98
CA PHE A 31 12.43 3.56 12.09
C PHE A 31 13.72 3.84 12.84
N LYS A 32 14.03 5.12 13.07
CA LYS A 32 15.09 5.46 14.01
C LYS A 32 14.70 4.90 15.38
N HIS A 33 15.67 4.42 16.15
CA HIS A 33 15.43 4.16 17.56
C HIS A 33 14.91 5.47 18.14
N ALA A 34 13.69 5.46 18.68
CA ALA A 34 13.23 6.58 19.50
C ALA A 34 14.36 6.85 20.49
N GLY A 35 14.91 8.08 20.48
CA GLY A 35 16.03 8.42 21.35
C GLY A 35 15.69 8.01 22.78
N ALA A 36 16.67 7.40 23.48
CA ALA A 36 16.55 6.75 24.79
C ALA A 36 15.23 5.97 24.98
N PRO A 37 15.25 4.62 25.05
CA PRO A 37 14.03 3.87 25.33
C PRO A 37 13.33 4.51 26.53
N SER A 38 12.08 4.97 26.36
CA SER A 38 11.27 5.35 27.50
C SER A 38 11.32 4.17 28.46
N ASP A 39 11.57 4.42 29.75
CA ASP A 39 11.68 3.35 30.77
C ASP A 39 10.48 2.39 30.78
N ASP A 40 9.37 2.77 30.13
CA ASP A 40 8.13 1.99 29.98
C ASP A 40 8.06 1.05 28.76
N ALA A 41 9.03 1.07 27.83
CA ALA A 41 9.01 0.23 26.63
C ALA A 41 9.75 -1.09 26.87
N GLU A 42 9.06 -2.10 27.41
CA GLU A 42 9.65 -3.43 27.59
C GLU A 42 10.17 -4.01 26.26
N PRO A 43 11.45 -4.43 26.19
CA PRO A 43 11.99 -5.07 25.00
C PRO A 43 11.24 -6.39 24.74
N SER A 44 10.69 -6.54 23.54
CA SER A 44 9.94 -7.74 23.16
C SER A 44 10.87 -8.95 22.95
N ASN A 45 11.06 -9.74 24.00
CA ASN A 45 11.84 -10.99 23.99
C ASN A 45 11.13 -12.17 23.28
N ARG A 46 10.06 -11.91 22.52
CA ARG A 46 9.23 -12.96 21.88
C ARG A 46 10.03 -13.87 20.93
N ILE A 47 11.05 -13.33 20.25
CA ILE A 47 11.94 -14.12 19.38
C ILE A 47 13.02 -14.91 20.14
N ALA A 48 13.23 -14.64 21.43
CA ALA A 48 14.20 -15.37 22.24
C ALA A 48 13.85 -16.86 22.37
N LEU A 49 12.57 -17.20 22.19
CA LEU A 49 12.11 -18.59 22.08
C LEU A 49 12.86 -19.36 20.98
N LEU A 50 13.17 -18.72 19.85
CA LEU A 50 13.92 -19.35 18.76
C LEU A 50 15.35 -19.74 19.17
N LEU A 51 15.87 -19.13 20.24
CA LEU A 51 17.21 -19.37 20.77
C LEU A 51 17.21 -20.36 21.95
N SER A 52 16.05 -20.87 22.38
CA SER A 52 15.97 -21.71 23.58
C SER A 52 16.54 -23.12 23.37
N CYS A 53 16.13 -23.81 22.29
CA CYS A 53 16.67 -25.12 21.92
C CYS A 53 16.41 -25.45 20.44
N ARG A 54 17.11 -26.47 19.93
CA ARG A 54 17.01 -26.89 18.52
C ARG A 54 15.61 -27.36 18.12
N GLN A 55 14.90 -28.06 19.02
CA GLN A 55 13.56 -28.55 18.74
C GLN A 55 12.58 -27.39 18.58
N VAL A 56 12.58 -26.43 19.50
CA VAL A 56 11.72 -25.25 19.43
C VAL A 56 12.06 -24.41 18.20
N PHE A 57 13.34 -24.23 17.88
CA PHE A 57 13.75 -23.57 16.64
C PHE A 57 13.14 -24.26 15.40
N ALA A 58 13.31 -25.58 15.28
CA ALA A 58 12.81 -26.35 14.14
C ALA A 58 11.28 -26.24 13.99
N GLU A 59 10.54 -26.26 15.10
CA GLU A 59 9.08 -26.16 15.09
C GLU A 59 8.60 -24.72 14.83
N ALA A 60 9.18 -23.72 15.51
CA ALA A 60 8.66 -22.36 15.57
C ALA A 60 9.13 -21.44 14.43
N HIS A 61 10.36 -21.61 13.91
CA HIS A 61 10.94 -20.67 12.93
C HIS A 61 10.08 -20.48 11.66
N ARG A 62 9.38 -21.53 11.24
CA ARG A 62 8.49 -21.51 10.06
C ARG A 62 7.22 -20.68 10.28
N HIS A 63 6.77 -20.54 11.53
CA HIS A 63 5.58 -19.75 11.87
C HIS A 63 5.88 -18.26 11.88
N LEU A 64 7.12 -17.84 12.11
CA LEU A 64 7.50 -16.44 12.20
C LEU A 64 7.07 -15.64 10.95
N PRO A 65 7.53 -15.94 9.72
CA PRO A 65 7.16 -15.15 8.54
C PRO A 65 5.66 -15.22 8.19
N LEU A 66 4.98 -16.29 8.61
CA LEU A 66 3.55 -16.49 8.35
C LEU A 66 2.65 -15.66 9.26
N ASN A 67 3.12 -15.26 10.44
CA ASN A 67 2.28 -14.64 11.46
C ASN A 67 2.78 -13.24 11.87
N CYS A 68 4.07 -12.93 11.74
CA CYS A 68 4.56 -11.61 12.12
C CYS A 68 4.09 -10.52 11.15
N THR A 69 3.98 -9.30 11.67
CA THR A 69 3.76 -8.11 10.84
C THR A 69 5.09 -7.44 10.56
N LEU A 70 5.43 -7.25 9.27
CA LEU A 70 6.55 -6.39 8.88
C LEU A 70 6.04 -4.96 8.71
N HIS A 71 6.58 -4.03 9.50
CA HIS A 71 6.25 -2.62 9.43
C HIS A 71 7.44 -1.84 8.88
N PHE A 72 7.27 -1.23 7.72
CA PHE A 72 8.29 -0.45 7.04
C PHE A 72 7.99 1.05 7.13
N ARG A 73 9.03 1.84 7.46
CA ARG A 73 8.92 3.31 7.44
C ARG A 73 8.63 3.85 6.05
N GLY A 74 9.06 3.16 4.99
CA GLY A 74 8.83 3.57 3.61
C GLY A 74 9.05 2.44 2.62
N THR A 75 8.65 2.68 1.37
CA THR A 75 8.77 1.72 0.27
C THR A 75 10.21 1.31 -0.03
N GLU A 76 11.18 2.23 0.09
CA GLU A 76 12.60 1.91 -0.08
C GLU A 76 13.08 0.91 0.98
N ASN A 77 12.72 1.09 2.25
CA ASN A 77 13.07 0.15 3.31
C ASN A 77 12.42 -1.22 3.10
N LEU A 78 11.19 -1.24 2.56
CA LEU A 78 10.51 -2.48 2.16
C LEU A 78 11.32 -3.19 1.08
N LEU A 79 11.73 -2.48 0.02
CA LEU A 79 12.50 -3.05 -1.08
C LEU A 79 13.88 -3.53 -0.63
N GLU A 80 14.62 -2.70 0.10
CA GLU A 80 15.93 -3.06 0.67
C GLU A 80 15.86 -4.33 1.51
N THR A 81 14.84 -4.43 2.38
CA THR A 81 14.66 -5.60 3.24
C THR A 81 14.25 -6.82 2.43
N LEU A 82 13.20 -6.71 1.62
CA LEU A 82 12.59 -7.87 0.97
C LEU A 82 13.41 -8.41 -0.22
N LEU A 83 14.21 -7.57 -0.86
CA LEU A 83 15.16 -8.01 -1.90
C LEU A 83 16.44 -8.62 -1.31
N SER A 84 16.73 -8.39 -0.02
CA SER A 84 17.89 -8.98 0.67
C SER A 84 17.64 -10.38 1.24
N VAL A 85 16.37 -10.81 1.33
CA VAL A 85 15.99 -12.11 1.90
C VAL A 85 15.70 -13.12 0.81
N ASP A 86 15.87 -14.41 1.15
CA ASP A 86 15.57 -15.50 0.23
C ASP A 86 14.11 -15.49 -0.22
N GLN A 87 13.89 -15.89 -1.46
CA GLN A 87 12.57 -16.04 -2.06
C GLN A 87 11.63 -16.93 -1.21
N SER A 88 12.19 -17.94 -0.52
CA SER A 88 11.44 -18.83 0.37
C SER A 88 10.83 -18.11 1.58
N VAL A 89 11.41 -16.98 2.00
CA VAL A 89 10.86 -16.11 3.05
C VAL A 89 9.78 -15.22 2.46
N VAL A 90 10.05 -14.56 1.33
CA VAL A 90 9.11 -13.64 0.66
C VAL A 90 7.76 -14.31 0.38
N THR A 91 7.75 -15.55 -0.10
CA THR A 91 6.50 -16.28 -0.41
C THR A 91 5.69 -16.69 0.83
N ARG A 92 6.29 -16.64 2.02
CA ARG A 92 5.64 -16.96 3.29
C ARG A 92 5.16 -15.73 4.05
N LEU A 93 5.52 -14.51 3.64
CA LEU A 93 5.04 -13.30 4.28
C LEU A 93 3.53 -13.14 4.10
N ARG A 94 2.83 -12.79 5.18
CA ARG A 94 1.37 -12.61 5.18
C ARG A 94 0.90 -11.22 5.59
N HIS A 95 1.67 -10.51 6.41
CA HIS A 95 1.23 -9.22 6.96
C HIS A 95 2.31 -8.16 6.78
N VAL A 96 1.98 -7.11 6.02
CA VAL A 96 2.87 -5.96 5.79
C VAL A 96 2.12 -4.67 6.11
N ARG A 97 2.79 -3.78 6.82
CA ARG A 97 2.42 -2.38 6.99
C ARG A 97 3.50 -1.50 6.41
N VAL A 98 3.17 -0.55 5.55
CA VAL A 98 4.15 0.31 4.89
C VAL A 98 3.57 1.70 4.69
N ARG A 99 4.40 2.72 4.90
CA ARG A 99 4.08 4.06 4.43
C ARG A 99 4.47 4.17 2.95
N ALA A 100 3.49 4.39 2.08
CA ALA A 100 3.65 4.29 0.63
C ALA A 100 4.36 5.50 0.02
N TYR A 101 5.60 5.76 0.43
CA TYR A 101 6.43 6.75 -0.24
C TYR A 101 6.69 6.30 -1.67
N PRO A 102 6.51 7.20 -2.65
CA PRO A 102 7.03 6.98 -3.99
C PRO A 102 8.53 6.73 -3.92
N PHE A 103 9.03 5.80 -4.74
CA PHE A 103 10.43 5.44 -4.73
C PHE A 103 11.08 5.75 -6.09
N PRO A 104 12.31 6.29 -6.08
CA PRO A 104 13.08 6.56 -7.27
C PRO A 104 13.77 5.31 -7.81
N LEU A 105 13.88 5.17 -9.13
CA LEU A 105 14.86 4.26 -9.74
C LEU A 105 16.02 5.08 -10.32
N TYR A 106 17.16 5.02 -9.65
CA TYR A 106 18.37 5.71 -10.09
C TYR A 106 19.00 4.97 -11.28
N SER A 107 18.82 5.49 -12.50
CA SER A 107 19.41 4.90 -13.71
C SER A 107 20.93 5.06 -13.79
N SER A 108 21.50 6.08 -13.13
CA SER A 108 22.91 6.47 -13.24
C SER A 108 23.63 6.69 -11.90
N GLY A 109 23.00 6.35 -10.77
CA GLY A 109 23.55 6.65 -9.43
C GLY A 109 23.68 8.14 -9.11
N SER A 110 23.23 9.03 -10.00
CA SER A 110 23.19 10.47 -9.79
C SER A 110 21.78 10.94 -9.41
N ALA A 111 21.70 11.86 -8.45
CA ALA A 111 20.43 12.38 -7.93
C ALA A 111 19.75 13.43 -8.85
N GLN A 112 20.24 13.61 -10.09
CA GLN A 112 19.89 14.75 -10.95
C GLN A 112 18.64 14.48 -11.79
N TYR A 113 18.36 13.23 -12.18
CA TYR A 113 17.13 12.84 -12.86
C TYR A 113 16.86 11.34 -12.64
N TYR A 114 15.72 11.01 -12.06
CA TYR A 114 15.28 9.62 -11.87
C TYR A 114 13.76 9.51 -12.02
N PRO A 115 13.26 8.48 -12.73
CA PRO A 115 11.83 8.17 -12.72
C PRO A 115 11.40 7.77 -11.31
N THR A 116 10.26 8.32 -10.85
CA THR A 116 9.66 8.00 -9.56
C THR A 116 8.43 7.12 -9.76
N TYR A 117 8.27 6.10 -8.93
CA TYR A 117 7.22 5.10 -9.03
C TYR A 117 6.36 5.08 -7.77
N TYR A 118 5.06 4.83 -7.92
CA TYR A 118 4.14 4.58 -6.81
C TYR A 118 4.52 3.31 -6.04
N ALA A 119 4.16 3.24 -4.76
CA ALA A 119 4.47 2.10 -3.91
C ALA A 119 3.87 0.77 -4.44
N ALA A 120 2.71 0.83 -5.09
CA ALA A 120 2.11 -0.32 -5.77
C ALA A 120 3.06 -1.01 -6.75
N ASN A 121 3.93 -0.25 -7.43
CA ASN A 121 4.89 -0.78 -8.39
C ASN A 121 6.01 -1.58 -7.70
N ALA A 122 6.33 -1.27 -6.44
CA ALA A 122 7.34 -1.99 -5.68
C ALA A 122 6.98 -3.47 -5.51
N PHE A 123 5.69 -3.78 -5.36
CA PHE A 123 5.25 -5.18 -5.22
C PHE A 123 5.56 -6.00 -6.47
N THR A 124 5.56 -5.41 -7.66
CA THR A 124 5.90 -6.13 -8.90
C THR A 124 7.33 -6.66 -8.93
N LEU A 125 8.21 -6.12 -8.08
CA LEU A 125 9.59 -6.56 -7.91
C LEU A 125 9.72 -7.76 -6.96
N LEU A 126 8.63 -8.16 -6.30
CA LEU A 126 8.58 -9.20 -5.28
C LEU A 126 7.69 -10.37 -5.75
N PRO A 127 8.14 -11.17 -6.74
CA PRO A 127 7.38 -12.32 -7.20
C PRO A 127 7.10 -13.28 -6.05
N GLY A 128 5.96 -13.95 -6.08
CA GLY A 128 5.50 -14.88 -5.04
C GLY A 128 4.97 -14.23 -3.77
N LEU A 129 5.03 -12.90 -3.62
CA LEU A 129 4.42 -12.20 -2.49
C LEU A 129 2.90 -12.43 -2.49
N CYS A 130 2.36 -12.85 -1.35
CA CYS A 130 0.95 -13.17 -1.17
C CYS A 130 0.55 -12.86 0.28
N LEU A 131 0.22 -11.60 0.50
CA LEU A 131 -0.19 -11.06 1.78
C LEU A 131 -1.66 -11.39 2.05
N ASP A 132 -1.93 -11.82 3.28
CA ASP A 132 -3.29 -11.84 3.81
C ASP A 132 -3.75 -10.41 4.10
N THR A 133 -2.85 -9.57 4.63
CA THR A 133 -3.15 -8.17 4.97
C THR A 133 -2.03 -7.24 4.52
N LEU A 134 -2.39 -6.20 3.77
CA LEU A 134 -1.55 -5.07 3.42
C LEU A 134 -2.13 -3.81 4.04
N VAL A 135 -1.40 -3.18 4.96
CA VAL A 135 -1.76 -1.87 5.52
C VAL A 135 -0.86 -0.81 4.89
N VAL A 136 -1.47 0.19 4.25
CA VAL A 136 -0.76 1.30 3.64
C VAL A 136 -1.08 2.59 4.38
N GLU A 137 -0.04 3.29 4.82
CA GLU A 137 -0.18 4.62 5.41
C GLU A 137 0.10 5.71 4.37
N ASP A 138 -0.75 6.73 4.37
CA ASP A 138 -0.60 7.91 3.54
C ASP A 138 0.72 8.65 3.84
N CYS A 139 1.54 8.81 2.81
CA CYS A 139 2.80 9.54 2.90
C CYS A 139 2.65 11.05 2.69
N TRP A 140 1.53 11.49 2.11
CA TRP A 140 1.31 12.83 1.59
C TRP A 140 0.75 13.82 2.61
N HIS A 141 -0.07 13.36 3.55
CA HIS A 141 -0.84 14.23 4.46
C HIS A 141 -0.28 14.37 5.90
N GLY A 142 0.99 14.06 6.16
CA GLY A 142 1.55 13.99 7.52
C GLY A 142 2.65 14.99 7.92
N PHE A 143 3.19 15.81 7.00
CA PHE A 143 4.40 16.62 7.26
C PHE A 143 4.21 18.13 7.10
N GLY A 144 2.98 18.64 7.23
CA GLY A 144 2.71 20.07 6.99
C GLY A 144 2.94 20.49 5.53
N LEU A 145 2.97 19.52 4.61
CA LEU A 145 2.97 19.74 3.17
C LEU A 145 1.55 20.14 2.75
N GLY A 146 1.27 21.44 2.67
CA GLY A 146 -0.01 22.00 2.22
C GLY A 146 -0.10 22.19 0.70
N ASP A 147 0.58 21.36 -0.09
CA ASP A 147 0.48 21.42 -1.56
C ASP A 147 -0.75 20.65 -2.01
N ALA A 148 -1.64 21.31 -2.75
CA ALA A 148 -2.92 20.74 -3.19
C ALA A 148 -2.76 19.53 -4.13
N TRP A 149 -1.58 19.33 -4.73
CA TRP A 149 -1.23 18.12 -5.46
C TRP A 149 -1.36 16.84 -4.62
N ARG A 150 -1.10 16.92 -3.32
CA ARG A 150 -1.13 15.78 -2.39
C ARG A 150 -2.49 15.06 -2.41
N ASP A 151 -3.58 15.83 -2.53
CA ASP A 151 -4.95 15.31 -2.45
C ASP A 151 -5.21 14.40 -3.67
N VAL A 152 -4.81 14.88 -4.84
CA VAL A 152 -4.93 14.17 -6.13
C VAL A 152 -4.02 12.94 -6.14
N THR A 153 -2.78 13.07 -5.65
CA THR A 153 -1.83 11.96 -5.62
C THR A 153 -2.27 10.83 -4.68
N THR A 154 -2.80 11.15 -3.49
CA THR A 154 -3.36 10.13 -2.57
C THR A 154 -4.51 9.38 -3.22
N TYR A 155 -5.43 10.05 -3.92
CA TYR A 155 -6.52 9.39 -4.62
C TYR A 155 -6.02 8.36 -5.65
N PHE A 156 -5.06 8.74 -6.50
CA PHE A 156 -4.53 7.83 -7.52
C PHE A 156 -3.62 6.75 -6.94
N ASP A 157 -2.94 7.01 -5.84
CA ASP A 157 -2.15 6.00 -5.13
C ASP A 157 -3.06 4.88 -4.59
N ILE A 158 -4.21 5.24 -3.99
CA ILE A 158 -5.23 4.28 -3.55
C ILE A 158 -5.73 3.45 -4.75
N GLU A 159 -6.12 4.09 -5.83
CA GLU A 159 -6.63 3.40 -7.03
C GLU A 159 -5.58 2.48 -7.66
N THR A 160 -4.30 2.89 -7.68
CA THR A 160 -3.20 2.06 -8.19
C THR A 160 -2.96 0.84 -7.28
N LEU A 161 -3.04 1.01 -5.96
CA LEU A 161 -2.94 -0.08 -5.00
C LEU A 161 -4.12 -1.05 -5.10
N LEU A 162 -5.33 -0.53 -5.27
CA LEU A 162 -6.53 -1.34 -5.51
C LEU A 162 -6.34 -2.22 -6.74
N ASN A 163 -5.74 -1.70 -7.81
CA ASN A 163 -5.43 -2.43 -9.04
C ASN A 163 -4.21 -3.37 -8.93
N SER A 164 -3.37 -3.22 -7.92
CA SER A 164 -2.15 -4.01 -7.73
C SER A 164 -2.41 -5.39 -7.15
N ASP A 165 -1.59 -6.37 -7.53
CA ASP A 165 -1.52 -7.72 -6.95
C ASP A 165 -0.56 -7.76 -5.74
N ALA A 166 -0.62 -8.86 -4.95
CA ALA A 166 0.16 -9.18 -3.75
C ALA A 166 -0.67 -9.30 -2.46
N TRP A 167 -1.94 -8.90 -2.42
CA TRP A 167 -2.73 -8.82 -1.18
C TRP A 167 -4.13 -9.43 -1.31
N LYS A 168 -4.71 -9.90 -0.20
CA LYS A 168 -6.12 -10.34 -0.09
C LYS A 168 -7.01 -9.29 0.55
N GLU A 169 -6.52 -8.66 1.60
CA GLU A 169 -7.13 -7.49 2.25
C GLU A 169 -6.15 -6.31 2.24
N LEU A 170 -6.61 -5.15 1.79
CA LEU A 170 -5.87 -3.89 1.76
C LEU A 170 -6.59 -2.89 2.67
N THR A 171 -5.85 -2.30 3.60
CA THR A 171 -6.30 -1.14 4.38
C THR A 171 -5.42 0.06 4.06
N TYR A 172 -5.99 1.09 3.45
CA TYR A 172 -5.31 2.38 3.26
C TYR A 172 -5.75 3.35 4.35
N ILE A 173 -4.79 3.95 5.04
CA ILE A 173 -5.02 4.89 6.15
C ILE A 173 -4.53 6.27 5.73
N THR A 174 -5.44 7.24 5.65
CA THR A 174 -5.12 8.65 5.42
C THR A 174 -5.59 9.51 6.60
N PRO A 175 -4.82 10.50 7.05
CA PRO A 175 -5.17 11.30 8.23
C PRO A 175 -6.28 12.32 7.97
N CYS A 176 -6.76 12.49 6.74
CA CYS A 176 -7.75 13.53 6.42
C CYS A 176 -8.68 13.13 5.27
N THR A 177 -9.75 13.90 5.07
CA THR A 177 -10.74 13.68 4.00
C THR A 177 -10.38 14.38 2.68
N ASP A 178 -9.30 15.16 2.65
CA ASP A 178 -8.99 16.09 1.56
C ASP A 178 -8.70 15.37 0.23
N PHE A 179 -8.17 14.13 0.25
CA PHE A 179 -7.91 13.33 -0.96
C PHE A 179 -9.16 13.18 -1.86
N ILE A 180 -10.36 13.24 -1.30
CA ILE A 180 -11.62 13.22 -2.06
C ILE A 180 -12.44 14.51 -1.89
N ALA A 181 -12.50 15.08 -0.70
CA ALA A 181 -13.35 16.24 -0.39
C ALA A 181 -12.74 17.59 -0.82
N SER A 182 -11.43 17.65 -1.10
CA SER A 182 -10.80 18.88 -1.58
C SER A 182 -11.36 19.30 -2.93
N GLY A 183 -11.56 20.61 -3.11
CA GLY A 183 -11.94 21.20 -4.39
C GLY A 183 -10.85 21.14 -5.46
N TYR A 184 -9.60 20.90 -5.06
CA TYR A 184 -8.47 20.93 -5.97
C TYR A 184 -8.39 19.63 -6.78
N ASP A 185 -8.93 19.68 -7.99
CA ASP A 185 -8.80 18.61 -8.98
C ASP A 185 -8.45 19.22 -10.34
N HIS A 186 -7.15 19.42 -10.60
CA HIS A 186 -6.73 19.91 -11.91
C HIS A 186 -7.04 18.92 -13.05
N ARG A 187 -7.34 17.65 -12.74
CA ARG A 187 -7.61 16.60 -13.72
C ARG A 187 -9.09 16.36 -13.96
N ARG A 188 -9.94 16.69 -12.99
CA ARG A 188 -11.37 16.34 -12.94
C ARG A 188 -11.60 14.84 -13.22
N LYS A 189 -10.78 14.00 -12.58
CA LYS A 189 -10.79 12.54 -12.75
C LYS A 189 -11.22 11.78 -11.50
N ARG A 190 -11.35 12.44 -10.35
CA ARG A 190 -11.85 11.79 -9.13
C ARG A 190 -13.34 11.49 -9.29
N SER A 191 -13.77 10.35 -8.76
CA SER A 191 -15.17 9.91 -8.78
C SER A 191 -15.68 9.69 -7.36
N ALA A 192 -16.99 9.48 -7.21
CA ALA A 192 -17.62 9.26 -5.91
C ALA A 192 -17.11 7.98 -5.23
N GLN A 193 -16.76 8.08 -3.95
CA GLN A 193 -16.22 6.97 -3.18
C GLN A 193 -17.08 6.65 -1.96
N PRO A 194 -17.18 5.36 -1.55
CA PRO A 194 -16.45 4.19 -2.07
C PRO A 194 -17.05 3.53 -3.33
N GLU A 195 -18.19 4.01 -3.84
CA GLU A 195 -18.95 3.35 -4.91
C GLU A 195 -18.13 2.99 -6.16
N SER A 196 -17.31 3.93 -6.65
CA SER A 196 -16.50 3.68 -7.85
C SER A 196 -15.39 2.67 -7.61
N TRP A 197 -14.73 2.70 -6.44
CA TRP A 197 -13.72 1.72 -6.07
C TRP A 197 -14.31 0.33 -5.75
N ASP A 198 -15.50 0.28 -5.14
CA ASP A 198 -16.23 -0.97 -4.90
C ASP A 198 -16.60 -1.65 -6.21
N ALA A 199 -17.15 -0.88 -7.17
CA ALA A 199 -17.44 -1.37 -8.51
C ALA A 199 -16.18 -1.91 -9.21
N LEU A 200 -15.04 -1.19 -9.12
CA LEU A 200 -13.76 -1.61 -9.71
C LEU A 200 -13.30 -2.97 -9.17
N ILE A 201 -13.33 -3.17 -7.85
CA ILE A 201 -12.88 -4.43 -7.23
C ILE A 201 -13.85 -5.57 -7.51
N LYS A 202 -15.16 -5.30 -7.53
CA LYS A 202 -16.19 -6.28 -7.89
C LYS A 202 -16.08 -6.73 -9.35
N GLU A 203 -15.81 -5.82 -10.28
CA GLU A 203 -15.57 -6.14 -11.68
C GLU A 203 -14.33 -7.03 -11.83
N ARG A 204 -13.24 -6.69 -11.12
CA ARG A 204 -11.98 -7.43 -11.23
C ARG A 204 -12.02 -8.81 -10.59
N ASP A 205 -12.52 -8.90 -9.35
CA ASP A 205 -12.37 -10.09 -8.48
C ASP A 205 -13.69 -10.83 -8.22
N GLY A 206 -14.80 -10.34 -8.77
CA GLY A 206 -16.14 -10.94 -8.72
C GLY A 206 -16.90 -10.65 -7.42
N GLU A 207 -18.00 -9.91 -7.54
CA GLU A 207 -18.93 -9.61 -6.42
C GLU A 207 -19.46 -10.90 -5.76
N GLU A 208 -19.79 -11.91 -6.57
CA GLU A 208 -20.24 -13.24 -6.13
C GLU A 208 -19.24 -13.96 -5.22
N TYR A 209 -17.97 -13.57 -5.25
CA TYR A 209 -16.90 -14.15 -4.43
C TYR A 209 -16.59 -13.31 -3.19
N GLY A 210 -17.36 -12.26 -2.91
CA GLY A 210 -17.22 -11.41 -1.74
C GLY A 210 -16.18 -10.29 -1.90
N ALA A 211 -15.90 -9.88 -3.14
CA ALA A 211 -15.09 -8.70 -3.42
C ALA A 211 -15.85 -7.43 -2.97
N GLU A 212 -15.21 -6.57 -2.16
CA GLU A 212 -15.83 -5.34 -1.65
C GLU A 212 -14.80 -4.26 -1.32
N VAL A 213 -15.21 -2.99 -1.44
CA VAL A 213 -14.49 -1.84 -0.88
C VAL A 213 -15.42 -1.06 0.02
N LYS A 214 -14.95 -0.80 1.24
CA LYS A 214 -15.64 0.03 2.22
C LYS A 214 -14.73 1.17 2.63
N MET A 215 -15.34 2.32 2.88
CA MET A 215 -14.65 3.49 3.37
C MET A 215 -15.26 3.87 4.71
N TYR A 216 -14.39 4.12 5.68
CA TYR A 216 -14.76 4.52 7.02
C TYR A 216 -14.05 5.81 7.39
N ILE A 217 -14.71 6.64 8.18
CA ILE A 217 -14.10 7.78 8.83
C ILE A 217 -13.98 7.50 10.33
N VAL A 218 -12.85 7.89 10.90
CA VAL A 218 -12.58 7.96 12.33
C VAL A 218 -12.61 9.44 12.69
N PRO A 219 -13.77 9.97 13.13
CA PRO A 219 -13.90 11.40 13.40
C PRO A 219 -12.95 11.83 14.51
N TYR A 220 -12.43 13.05 14.43
CA TYR A 220 -11.65 13.63 15.54
C TYR A 220 -12.48 13.73 16.83
N ALA A 221 -13.78 14.03 16.69
CA ALA A 221 -14.73 14.04 17.79
C ALA A 221 -15.28 12.64 18.07
N GLN A 222 -14.52 11.81 18.79
CA GLN A 222 -14.92 10.43 19.11
C GLN A 222 -16.19 10.32 19.98
N HIS A 223 -16.53 11.36 20.74
CA HIS A 223 -17.74 11.36 21.58
C HIS A 223 -19.04 11.45 20.77
N THR A 224 -18.98 11.96 19.54
CA THR A 224 -20.13 11.98 18.61
C THR A 224 -20.08 10.81 17.63
N ALA A 225 -19.17 9.85 17.83
CA ALA A 225 -18.94 8.84 16.82
C ALA A 225 -20.02 7.74 16.83
N THR A 226 -20.58 7.44 15.66
CA THR A 226 -21.63 6.44 15.47
C THR A 226 -21.14 5.32 14.56
N GLY A 227 -20.93 4.12 15.10
CA GLY A 227 -20.51 2.96 14.33
C GLY A 227 -20.20 1.75 15.21
N ASP A 228 -20.26 0.57 14.60
CA ASP A 228 -20.06 -0.71 15.31
C ASP A 228 -18.60 -1.19 15.24
N GLU A 229 -17.86 -0.72 14.24
CA GLU A 229 -16.48 -1.12 14.01
C GLU A 229 -15.50 -0.21 14.75
N LYS A 230 -14.34 -0.77 15.11
CA LYS A 230 -13.30 -0.05 15.85
C LYS A 230 -11.93 -0.27 15.23
N THR A 231 -11.10 0.74 15.32
CA THR A 231 -9.67 0.66 15.02
C THR A 231 -8.95 -0.21 16.06
N GLU A 232 -7.68 -0.53 15.80
CA GLU A 232 -6.84 -1.34 16.69
C GLU A 232 -6.63 -0.67 18.06
N ASP A 233 -6.66 0.66 18.10
CA ASP A 233 -6.59 1.48 19.32
C ASP A 233 -7.97 1.78 19.95
N GLY A 234 -9.04 1.19 19.42
CA GLY A 234 -10.39 1.24 20.01
C GLY A 234 -11.23 2.46 19.63
N ARG A 235 -10.76 3.32 18.69
CA ARG A 235 -11.54 4.44 18.15
C ARG A 235 -12.66 3.92 17.25
N ILE A 236 -13.83 4.55 17.33
CA ILE A 236 -15.01 4.17 16.56
C ILE A 236 -14.84 4.59 15.10
N MET A 237 -15.11 3.65 14.20
CA MET A 237 -15.16 3.83 12.75
C MET A 237 -16.61 3.96 12.31
N GLN A 238 -16.92 5.00 11.53
CA GLN A 238 -18.22 5.17 10.90
C GLN A 238 -18.11 4.91 9.40
N PRO A 239 -19.09 4.22 8.76
CA PRO A 239 -19.18 4.21 7.31
C PRO A 239 -19.15 5.63 6.76
N TRP A 240 -18.42 5.85 5.67
CA TRP A 240 -18.26 7.17 5.08
C TRP A 240 -18.29 7.11 3.57
N ALA A 241 -19.00 8.05 2.95
CA ALA A 241 -19.03 8.24 1.51
C ALA A 241 -18.86 9.72 1.16
N ALA A 242 -18.18 10.00 0.05
CA ALA A 242 -17.90 11.36 -0.39
C ALA A 242 -18.00 11.48 -1.92
N LYS A 243 -18.53 12.62 -2.37
CA LYS A 243 -18.43 13.07 -3.75
C LYS A 243 -17.12 13.86 -3.95
N PRO A 244 -16.58 13.92 -5.17
CA PRO A 244 -15.39 14.70 -5.47
C PRO A 244 -15.61 16.18 -5.12
N GLY A 245 -14.68 16.78 -4.38
CA GLY A 245 -14.84 18.16 -3.91
C GLY A 245 -14.94 19.18 -5.05
N HIS A 246 -14.36 18.91 -6.22
CA HIS A 246 -14.48 19.80 -7.38
C HIS A 246 -15.93 19.85 -7.91
N GLU A 247 -16.65 18.72 -7.93
CA GLU A 247 -18.07 18.68 -8.30
C GLU A 247 -18.94 19.33 -7.22
N VAL A 248 -18.62 19.12 -5.95
CA VAL A 248 -19.35 19.74 -4.82
C VAL A 248 -19.19 21.26 -4.84
N ASN A 249 -18.00 21.77 -5.18
CA ASN A 249 -17.78 23.21 -5.32
C ASN A 249 -18.60 23.83 -6.46
N GLU A 250 -18.79 23.09 -7.56
CA GLU A 250 -19.63 23.53 -8.68
C GLU A 250 -21.13 23.43 -8.34
N ASN A 251 -21.53 22.40 -7.59
CA ASN A 251 -22.90 22.20 -7.17
C ASN A 251 -22.98 21.64 -5.74
N TRP A 252 -23.03 22.54 -4.76
CA TRP A 252 -23.06 22.19 -3.33
C TRP A 252 -24.23 21.27 -2.93
N ARG A 253 -25.30 21.21 -3.75
CA ARG A 253 -26.48 20.36 -3.48
C ARG A 253 -26.22 18.87 -3.63
N ILE A 254 -25.10 18.46 -4.26
CA ILE A 254 -24.74 17.05 -4.38
C ILE A 254 -24.01 16.52 -3.13
N ALA A 255 -23.62 17.41 -2.21
CA ALA A 255 -22.97 17.03 -0.97
C ALA A 255 -23.93 16.20 -0.10
N GLY A 256 -23.47 15.02 0.29
CA GLY A 256 -24.16 14.23 1.32
C GLY A 256 -23.99 14.85 2.71
N PRO A 257 -24.81 14.44 3.70
CA PRO A 257 -24.71 14.95 5.08
C PRO A 257 -23.34 14.71 5.73
N GLU A 258 -22.61 13.70 5.25
CA GLU A 258 -21.29 13.31 5.78
C GLU A 258 -20.11 13.91 5.01
N GLN A 259 -20.37 14.69 3.95
CA GLN A 259 -19.34 15.25 3.06
C GLN A 259 -18.32 16.13 3.81
N ASP A 260 -18.79 16.89 4.81
CA ASP A 260 -17.98 17.86 5.56
C ASP A 260 -17.28 17.27 6.79
N MET A 261 -17.46 15.97 7.05
CA MET A 261 -16.81 15.34 8.19
C MET A 261 -15.28 15.40 8.08
N LYS A 262 -14.62 15.53 9.24
CA LYS A 262 -13.17 15.59 9.35
C LYS A 262 -12.66 14.52 10.31
N GLY A 263 -11.64 13.81 9.87
CA GLY A 263 -11.02 12.72 10.61
C GLY A 263 -10.05 11.93 9.75
N GLU A 264 -9.46 10.90 10.36
CA GLU A 264 -8.70 9.88 9.65
C GLU A 264 -9.69 9.03 8.83
N VAL A 265 -9.34 8.70 7.60
CA VAL A 265 -10.14 7.84 6.72
C VAL A 265 -9.41 6.52 6.53
N ARG A 266 -10.16 5.42 6.60
CA ARG A 266 -9.70 4.07 6.35
C ARG A 266 -10.47 3.49 5.18
N ILE A 267 -9.75 3.13 4.13
CA ILE A 267 -10.29 2.43 2.96
C ILE A 267 -9.92 0.96 3.11
N ILE A 268 -10.93 0.11 3.29
CA ILE A 268 -10.76 -1.34 3.48
C ILE A 268 -11.28 -2.02 2.22
N ALA A 269 -10.38 -2.66 1.48
CA ALA A 269 -10.68 -3.43 0.29
C ALA A 269 -10.41 -4.92 0.54
N LYS A 270 -11.34 -5.77 0.11
CA LYS A 270 -11.23 -7.23 0.18
C LYS A 270 -11.40 -7.80 -1.22
N ARG A 271 -10.48 -8.68 -1.60
CA ARG A 271 -10.61 -9.42 -2.85
C ARG A 271 -11.58 -10.59 -2.72
N GLY A 272 -12.18 -11.00 -3.83
CA GLY A 272 -13.00 -12.20 -3.90
C GLY A 272 -12.23 -13.47 -3.50
N LYS A 273 -12.91 -14.44 -2.89
CA LYS A 273 -12.29 -15.70 -2.39
C LYS A 273 -11.52 -16.51 -3.44
N ARG A 274 -11.85 -16.36 -4.72
CA ARG A 274 -11.18 -17.03 -5.85
C ARG A 274 -10.11 -16.16 -6.54
N SER A 275 -9.93 -14.92 -6.10
CA SER A 275 -8.94 -14.02 -6.68
C SER A 275 -7.53 -14.55 -6.48
N ARG A 276 -6.67 -14.30 -7.47
CA ARG A 276 -5.24 -14.60 -7.36
C ARG A 276 -4.55 -13.43 -6.67
N ALA A 277 -4.36 -13.53 -5.36
CA ALA A 277 -3.61 -12.54 -4.59
C ALA A 277 -2.09 -12.61 -4.80
N VAL A 278 -1.58 -13.71 -5.39
CA VAL A 278 -0.13 -13.91 -5.59
C VAL A 278 0.41 -12.96 -6.65
N GLN A 279 1.43 -12.20 -6.28
CA GLN A 279 2.21 -11.39 -7.20
C GLN A 279 3.07 -12.29 -8.09
N LEU A 280 2.86 -12.25 -9.40
CA LEU A 280 3.64 -13.05 -10.34
C LEU A 280 4.95 -12.38 -10.78
N GLY A 281 5.17 -11.15 -10.32
CA GLY A 281 6.25 -10.29 -10.79
C GLY A 281 6.08 -9.93 -12.27
N LEU A 282 7.14 -9.38 -12.85
CA LEU A 282 7.16 -8.93 -14.25
C LEU A 282 6.86 -10.07 -15.26
N ALA A 283 7.25 -11.30 -14.93
CA ALA A 283 7.14 -12.48 -15.79
C ALA A 283 5.71 -13.00 -16.02
N GLY A 284 4.74 -12.58 -15.19
CA GLY A 284 3.33 -12.96 -15.39
C GLY A 284 2.61 -12.14 -16.45
N LYS A 285 3.22 -11.05 -16.95
CA LYS A 285 2.56 -10.13 -17.87
C LYS A 285 3.39 -9.78 -19.13
N ARG A 286 4.73 -9.93 -19.12
CA ARG A 286 5.63 -9.73 -20.29
C ARG A 286 6.95 -10.52 -20.15
N THR A 287 7.60 -10.86 -21.26
CA THR A 287 8.91 -11.56 -21.28
C THR A 287 10.08 -10.60 -20.99
N TRP A 288 11.23 -11.12 -20.56
CA TRP A 288 12.42 -10.30 -20.24
C TRP A 288 13.04 -9.62 -21.48
N GLU A 289 12.86 -10.20 -22.67
CA GLU A 289 13.20 -9.56 -23.95
C GLU A 289 12.25 -8.40 -24.28
N GLU A 290 10.96 -8.52 -23.96
CA GLU A 290 9.96 -7.45 -24.16
C GLU A 290 10.20 -6.25 -23.23
N LEU A 291 10.67 -6.50 -22.01
CA LEU A 291 10.98 -5.44 -21.03
C LEU A 291 12.30 -4.69 -21.33
N LYS A 292 13.19 -5.32 -22.10
CA LYS A 292 14.55 -4.82 -22.37
C LYS A 292 14.74 -4.14 -23.73
N GLY A 293 13.66 -3.88 -24.47
CA GLY A 293 13.62 -3.09 -25.72
C GLY A 293 14.95 -2.97 -26.45
N LYS A 294 15.14 -3.76 -27.52
CA LYS A 294 16.38 -3.84 -28.31
C LYS A 294 17.15 -2.51 -28.34
N GLU A 295 18.37 -2.55 -27.79
CA GLU A 295 19.41 -1.53 -27.85
C GLU A 295 19.19 -0.21 -27.07
N ALA A 296 18.80 -0.28 -25.79
CA ALA A 296 19.37 0.53 -24.72
C ALA A 296 18.82 0.04 -23.38
N GLY A 297 19.69 -0.34 -22.44
CA GLY A 297 19.32 -0.92 -21.14
C GLY A 297 18.60 0.03 -20.16
N GLY A 298 17.40 0.48 -20.52
CA GLY A 298 16.46 1.20 -19.66
C GLY A 298 15.03 0.81 -20.02
N PHE A 299 14.10 0.92 -19.07
CA PHE A 299 12.66 0.77 -19.34
C PHE A 299 12.28 1.77 -20.44
N ALA A 300 11.95 1.28 -21.64
CA ALA A 300 11.68 2.13 -22.79
C ALA A 300 10.41 2.97 -22.55
N PRO A 301 10.42 4.29 -22.82
CA PRO A 301 9.21 5.06 -22.95
C PRO A 301 8.58 4.73 -24.31
N GLU A 302 7.44 4.06 -24.33
CA GLU A 302 6.62 3.94 -25.54
C GLU A 302 5.92 5.27 -25.81
N GLY A 303 6.09 5.80 -27.03
CA GLY A 303 5.18 6.81 -27.58
C GLY A 303 5.86 7.92 -28.36
N GLU A 304 6.42 7.63 -29.53
CA GLU A 304 6.42 8.56 -30.67
C GLU A 304 6.67 7.78 -31.97
N GLN A 305 5.60 7.29 -32.58
CA GLN A 305 5.59 7.06 -34.03
C GLN A 305 4.33 7.70 -34.59
N TYR A 306 4.52 8.88 -35.16
CA TYR A 306 3.62 9.40 -36.17
C TYR A 306 3.53 8.36 -37.30
N SER A 307 2.33 7.84 -37.55
CA SER A 307 2.00 7.35 -38.88
C SER A 307 0.58 7.78 -39.24
N GLU A 308 0.50 8.67 -40.22
CA GLU A 308 -0.70 9.00 -40.96
C GLU A 308 -1.37 7.75 -41.55
N ALA A 309 -2.67 7.91 -41.81
CA ALA A 309 -3.48 7.22 -42.82
C ALA A 309 -4.42 6.08 -42.38
N SER A 310 -5.71 6.42 -42.46
CA SER A 310 -6.79 5.70 -43.16
C SER A 310 -6.92 4.18 -42.95
N ASP A 311 -7.84 3.78 -42.08
CA ASP A 311 -9.13 3.22 -42.54
C ASP A 311 -9.94 2.66 -41.35
N ALA A 312 -11.22 3.00 -41.35
CA ALA A 312 -12.16 2.69 -40.30
C ALA A 312 -12.90 1.38 -40.59
N THR A 313 -12.30 0.21 -40.36
CA THR A 313 -13.07 -1.07 -40.34
C THR A 313 -12.38 -2.26 -39.67
N THR A 314 -11.77 -2.08 -38.48
CA THR A 314 -11.39 -3.25 -37.64
C THR A 314 -11.26 -2.88 -36.16
N ALA A 315 -12.31 -2.30 -35.58
CA ALA A 315 -12.39 -2.04 -34.15
C ALA A 315 -13.03 -3.24 -33.42
N SER A 316 -12.26 -4.30 -33.18
CA SER A 316 -12.63 -5.37 -32.24
C SER A 316 -11.39 -6.18 -31.89
N LEU A 317 -11.05 -6.23 -30.58
CA LEU A 317 -10.03 -7.09 -29.94
C LEU A 317 -8.55 -6.66 -29.97
N HIS A 318 -8.26 -5.36 -29.79
CA HIS A 318 -6.94 -4.92 -29.31
C HIS A 318 -7.10 -3.74 -28.35
N ASN A 319 -7.37 -4.02 -27.07
CA ASN A 319 -7.34 -3.01 -26.01
C ASN A 319 -7.06 -3.60 -24.63
N ALA A 320 -5.89 -4.24 -24.50
CA ALA A 320 -5.21 -4.43 -23.22
C ALA A 320 -3.82 -3.76 -23.27
N GLY A 321 -3.76 -2.61 -23.96
CA GLY A 321 -2.58 -1.77 -24.03
C GLY A 321 -2.29 -1.23 -22.64
N TRP A 322 -1.19 -1.68 -22.05
CA TRP A 322 -0.54 -0.97 -20.96
C TRP A 322 -0.09 0.39 -21.51
N ILE A 323 -0.87 1.43 -21.25
CA ILE A 323 -0.43 2.81 -21.33
C ILE A 323 -0.06 3.17 -19.89
N PRO A 324 1.24 3.34 -19.56
CA PRO A 324 1.60 3.89 -18.26
C PRO A 324 0.89 5.23 -18.06
N TYR A 325 0.23 5.43 -16.91
CA TYR A 325 -0.52 6.65 -16.59
C TYR A 325 0.34 7.93 -16.49
N HIS A 326 1.63 7.85 -16.81
CA HIS A 326 2.56 8.97 -16.86
C HIS A 326 2.89 9.32 -18.32
N ASN A 327 2.16 10.27 -18.90
CA ASN A 327 2.65 11.18 -19.93
C ASN A 327 1.63 12.31 -20.15
N ASP A 328 1.17 12.92 -19.05
CA ASP A 328 0.90 14.35 -19.13
C ASP A 328 2.18 15.05 -18.62
N MET A 329 2.85 15.80 -19.49
CA MET A 329 4.01 16.61 -19.13
C MET A 329 3.71 17.54 -17.94
N ALA A 330 2.44 17.86 -17.69
CA ALA A 330 2.03 18.60 -16.48
C ALA A 330 2.35 17.87 -15.17
N ASP A 331 2.32 16.53 -15.14
CA ASP A 331 2.67 15.72 -13.96
C ASP A 331 4.17 15.72 -13.70
N ALA A 332 4.96 15.46 -14.74
CA ALA A 332 6.41 15.54 -14.65
C ALA A 332 6.84 16.94 -14.19
N VAL A 333 6.21 17.99 -14.73
CA VAL A 333 6.50 19.38 -14.36
C VAL A 333 6.02 19.73 -12.94
N GLY A 334 4.87 19.23 -12.47
CA GLY A 334 4.41 19.41 -11.08
C GLY A 334 5.30 18.73 -10.05
N TRP A 335 5.81 17.53 -10.39
CA TRP A 335 6.79 16.79 -9.61
C TRP A 335 8.17 17.44 -9.60
N ILE A 336 8.62 17.99 -10.73
CA ILE A 336 9.96 18.57 -10.92
C ILE A 336 10.04 20.02 -10.41
N TYR A 337 9.01 20.85 -10.60
CA TYR A 337 9.12 22.30 -10.37
C TYR A 337 8.34 22.85 -9.16
N GLY A 338 7.27 22.20 -8.68
CA GLY A 338 6.38 22.81 -7.67
C GLY A 338 6.79 22.60 -6.20
N GLY A 339 7.53 21.53 -5.90
CA GLY A 339 7.86 21.18 -4.51
C GLY A 339 8.96 20.13 -4.35
N HIS A 340 9.68 19.80 -5.41
CA HIS A 340 10.72 18.76 -5.44
C HIS A 340 11.80 18.96 -4.37
N GLY A 341 12.40 20.16 -4.30
CA GLY A 341 13.48 20.44 -3.35
C GLY A 341 13.04 20.37 -1.88
N ARG A 342 11.82 20.85 -1.57
CA ARG A 342 11.30 20.84 -0.19
C ARG A 342 10.82 19.46 0.23
N ARG A 343 10.21 18.70 -0.69
CA ARG A 343 9.78 17.31 -0.46
C ARG A 343 10.95 16.35 -0.37
N MET A 344 12.02 16.55 -1.16
CA MET A 344 13.28 15.81 -1.00
C MET A 344 13.97 16.15 0.32
N GLN A 345 14.07 17.44 0.70
CA GLN A 345 14.60 17.81 2.01
C GLN A 345 13.80 17.22 3.16
N LEU A 346 12.48 17.09 3.02
CA LEU A 346 11.60 16.53 4.05
C LEU A 346 11.56 14.99 4.03
N ALA A 347 11.64 14.34 2.87
CA ALA A 347 11.84 12.91 2.77
C ALA A 347 13.21 12.54 3.34
N ASN A 348 14.25 13.31 3.03
CA ASN A 348 15.58 13.15 3.61
C ASN A 348 15.56 13.46 5.12
N ALA A 349 14.85 14.52 5.57
CA ALA A 349 14.67 14.80 6.99
C ALA A 349 13.81 13.73 7.69
N ALA A 350 12.82 13.13 7.03
CA ALA A 350 12.05 12.02 7.58
C ALA A 350 12.94 10.78 7.66
N LEU A 351 13.63 10.39 6.59
CA LEU A 351 14.56 9.25 6.60
C LEU A 351 15.72 9.46 7.59
N HIS A 352 16.13 10.71 7.83
CA HIS A 352 17.16 11.12 8.78
C HIS A 352 16.64 11.80 10.06
N SER A 353 15.36 11.63 10.45
CA SER A 353 14.80 11.99 11.78
C SER A 353 14.28 10.74 12.47
#